data_AF-A0A8J4V980-F1
#
_entry.id   AF-A0A8J4V980-F1
#
_cell.length_a   1.000
_cell.length_b   1.000
_cell.length_c   1.000
_cell.angle_alpha   90.00
_cell.angle_beta   90.00
_cell.angle_gamma   90.00
#
_symmetry.space_group_name_H-M   'P 1'
#
loop_
_entity.id
_entity.type
_entity.pdbx_description
1 polymer ?
#
loop_
_entity_poly.entity_id
_entity_poly.type
_entity_poly.pdbx_seq_one_letter_code
_entity_poly.pdbx_strand_id
1 'polypeptide(L)'
;MCAAPARTVGWRDPGYIHTSFLKELWPNKGYTYKLGHRLFNGTCVWSQEYWFRASPYPSQNSLQRVIIFGDMGKGEADGSFEFEDFQPASLNTTKQLIEDLNNIDIVFRIGDVVYAMGYIAQWDQFTAQIEPIASTKPYMIGSGNHERDWPGTGSFYQNMDSGGECGVLAESMFYVPAENRANFWYSTDYGMFQFCVAHTELDWREGSEQYKFIENCLASVDRQRQPWLIFLAHRVLGYSSVDFYVEEGSFEEPMGREDLEKLWQKYKVDIALYGHVHNYGRSCPVYENICTSQEKHNYIGPLKGTIHVIAGGGGASLHEFASINTTWSIYKDYDNGFVKLTAFDHSHLLFEYKKSRDGKVYDSFTISRDYRDILTCTVDSCPEVTLAQYCYSASFAVESIFGGMRGLNFISLAIFLVLTTLQEAWSHGDQPLSKIGIHKATVDLNHDAYVKASPSVLGLKEQTTEWVTLEYSSPKPSADDWIGVFSPANFYSSTCPQEKPTVYPPLLCSAPIKYQFANYSSPKYKDTGKGYLKLQLINQRSDFSFALFSGGLSNPKLVAVSNQVAFANPNAPVYPRLAQGKQWNETINKAQVSTKHKLIRFFS
;
A
#
# COMPACT_ATOMS: atom_id res chain seq x y z
N MET A 1 -0.04 -16.37 11.07
CA MET A 1 1.31 -16.36 10.48
C MET A 1 1.66 -17.75 10.00
N CYS A 2 2.10 -17.85 8.75
CA CYS A 2 2.44 -19.10 8.10
C CYS A 2 3.84 -19.60 8.47
N ALA A 3 4.80 -18.70 8.66
CA ALA A 3 6.21 -19.06 8.89
C ALA A 3 7.03 -17.94 9.55
N ALA A 4 8.32 -18.16 9.72
CA ALA A 4 9.28 -17.17 10.21
C ALA A 4 9.57 -16.07 9.16
N PRO A 5 9.96 -14.85 9.61
CA PRO A 5 10.04 -14.41 11.00
C PRO A 5 8.68 -14.14 11.67
N ALA A 6 7.59 -14.00 10.91
CA ALA A 6 6.26 -13.65 11.43
C ALA A 6 5.74 -14.56 12.56
N ARG A 7 6.02 -15.86 12.48
CA ARG A 7 5.61 -16.88 13.46
C ARG A 7 6.65 -17.12 14.56
N THR A 8 7.81 -16.47 14.50
CA THR A 8 8.93 -16.69 15.42
C THR A 8 9.44 -15.36 15.97
N VAL A 9 10.66 -14.95 15.61
CA VAL A 9 11.39 -13.83 16.21
C VAL A 9 10.78 -12.46 15.91
N GLY A 10 10.01 -12.35 14.83
CA GLY A 10 9.31 -11.12 14.47
C GLY A 10 7.88 -11.05 15.01
N TRP A 11 7.39 -12.11 15.67
CA TRP A 11 6.07 -12.12 16.27
C TRP A 11 5.96 -11.08 17.38
N ARG A 12 4.93 -10.24 17.28
CA ARG A 12 4.46 -9.37 18.35
C ARG A 12 2.94 -9.42 18.35
N ASP A 13 2.36 -9.48 19.55
CA ASP A 13 0.90 -9.46 19.69
C ASP A 13 0.33 -8.15 19.08
N PRO A 14 -0.58 -8.22 18.09
CA PRO A 14 -1.15 -7.03 17.44
C PRO A 14 -2.26 -6.35 18.26
N GLY A 15 -2.56 -6.88 19.46
CA GLY A 15 -3.70 -6.48 20.26
C GLY A 15 -5.03 -6.83 19.57
N TYR A 16 -5.98 -5.89 19.64
CA TYR A 16 -7.31 -6.06 19.08
C TYR A 16 -7.57 -5.01 18.00
N ILE A 17 -7.94 -5.47 16.81
CA ILE A 17 -8.36 -4.60 15.71
C ILE A 17 -9.89 -4.51 15.72
N HIS A 18 -10.42 -3.29 15.76
CA HIS A 18 -11.85 -3.04 15.81
C HIS A 18 -12.30 -2.28 14.56
N THR A 19 -13.43 -2.69 13.97
CA THR A 19 -14.05 -1.99 12.85
C THR A 19 -15.46 -1.56 13.26
N SER A 20 -15.76 -0.27 13.10
CA SER A 20 -17.11 0.29 13.27
C SER A 20 -17.65 0.76 11.93
N PHE A 21 -18.95 0.55 11.69
CA PHE A 21 -19.61 0.93 10.45
C PHE A 21 -20.49 2.15 10.67
N LEU A 22 -20.06 3.31 10.17
CA LEU A 22 -20.85 4.54 10.18
C LEU A 22 -21.75 4.53 8.93
N LYS A 23 -23.05 4.32 9.14
CA LYS A 23 -24.06 4.16 8.07
C LYS A 23 -24.91 5.42 7.92
N GLU A 24 -25.71 5.48 6.85
CA GLU A 24 -26.65 6.57 6.58
C GLU A 24 -25.99 7.96 6.60
N LEU A 25 -24.76 8.04 6.08
CA LEU A 25 -24.03 9.29 5.96
C LEU A 25 -24.70 10.19 4.90
N TRP A 26 -24.68 11.48 5.16
CA TRP A 26 -25.18 12.48 4.22
C TRP A 26 -24.00 12.88 3.32
N PRO A 27 -24.12 12.75 1.98
CA PRO A 27 -23.02 13.06 1.08
C PRO A 27 -22.44 14.45 1.34
N ASN A 28 -21.11 14.56 1.35
CA ASN A 28 -20.35 15.79 1.56
C ASN A 28 -20.40 16.41 2.96
N LYS A 29 -21.16 15.84 3.90
CA LYS A 29 -21.31 16.39 5.24
C LYS A 29 -20.09 16.08 6.10
N GLY A 30 -19.68 17.04 6.94
CA GLY A 30 -18.65 16.83 7.96
C GLY A 30 -19.21 16.07 9.16
N TYR A 31 -18.44 15.11 9.68
CA TYR A 31 -18.74 14.31 10.85
C TYR A 31 -17.56 14.32 11.81
N THR A 32 -17.84 14.32 13.10
CA THR A 32 -16.85 14.03 14.14
C THR A 32 -17.06 12.63 14.69
N TYR A 33 -15.99 12.00 15.18
CA TYR A 33 -16.06 10.68 15.79
C TYR A 33 -15.00 10.51 16.88
N LYS A 34 -15.28 9.61 17.83
CA LYS A 34 -14.35 9.16 18.87
C LYS A 34 -14.35 7.64 18.93
N LEU A 35 -13.20 7.07 19.26
CA LEU A 35 -13.07 5.65 19.59
C LEU A 35 -13.34 5.48 21.09
N GLY A 36 -14.06 4.43 21.47
CA GLY A 36 -14.46 4.21 22.86
C GLY A 36 -14.41 2.73 23.27
N HIS A 37 -13.84 2.46 24.43
CA HIS A 37 -13.90 1.16 25.11
C HIS A 37 -14.64 1.30 26.43
N ARG A 38 -15.77 0.59 26.59
CA ARG A 38 -16.43 0.44 27.89
C ARG A 38 -15.89 -0.80 28.59
N LEU A 39 -15.11 -0.59 29.65
CA LEU A 39 -14.54 -1.66 30.46
C LEU A 39 -15.65 -2.37 31.28
N PHE A 40 -15.38 -3.61 31.71
CA PHE A 40 -16.33 -4.39 32.52
C PHE A 40 -16.69 -3.74 33.86
N ASN A 41 -15.81 -2.89 34.40
CA ASN A 41 -16.06 -2.14 35.63
C ASN A 41 -16.92 -0.88 35.42
N GLY A 42 -17.40 -0.63 34.19
CA GLY A 42 -18.25 0.52 33.84
C GLY A 42 -17.48 1.77 33.39
N THR A 43 -16.16 1.83 33.56
CA THR A 43 -15.33 2.95 33.10
C THR A 43 -15.25 2.98 31.57
N CYS A 44 -15.41 4.15 30.96
CA CYS A 44 -15.21 4.35 29.53
C CYS A 44 -13.86 5.01 29.26
N VAL A 45 -13.07 4.40 28.38
CA VAL A 45 -11.84 4.95 27.83
C VAL A 45 -12.12 5.50 26.45
N TRP A 46 -11.78 6.75 26.20
CA TRP A 46 -12.03 7.44 24.92
C TRP A 46 -10.71 7.85 24.27
N SER A 47 -10.71 7.91 22.94
CA SER A 47 -9.68 8.63 22.18
C SER A 47 -9.96 10.13 22.17
N GLN A 48 -9.01 10.89 21.64
CA GLN A 48 -9.27 12.24 21.12
C GLN A 48 -10.40 12.25 20.08
N GLU A 49 -10.93 13.44 19.79
CA GLU A 49 -11.91 13.64 18.72
C GLU A 49 -11.23 13.71 17.35
N TYR A 50 -11.79 13.00 16.39
CA TYR A 50 -11.40 13.03 14.99
C TYR A 50 -12.56 13.54 14.13
N TRP A 51 -12.27 13.92 12.89
CA TRP A 51 -13.29 14.38 11.96
C TRP A 51 -13.03 13.89 10.53
N PHE A 52 -14.09 13.74 9.75
CA PHE A 52 -14.01 13.44 8.33
C PHE A 52 -15.16 14.06 7.56
N ARG A 53 -15.00 14.14 6.23
CA ARG A 53 -16.09 14.52 5.31
C ARG A 53 -16.61 13.26 4.63
N ALA A 54 -17.91 12.99 4.76
CA ALA A 54 -18.54 11.90 4.04
C ALA A 54 -18.37 12.12 2.52
N SER A 55 -18.16 11.03 1.81
CA SER A 55 -17.86 11.06 0.38
C SER A 55 -19.01 11.68 -0.44
N PRO A 56 -18.71 12.18 -1.65
CA PRO A 56 -19.75 12.53 -2.60
C PRO A 56 -20.57 11.29 -2.95
N TYR A 57 -21.83 11.53 -3.31
CA TYR A 57 -22.66 10.49 -3.89
C TYR A 57 -22.11 10.10 -5.29
N PRO A 58 -22.04 8.82 -5.67
CA PRO A 58 -21.76 8.35 -7.03
C PRO A 58 -22.49 9.18 -8.09
N SER A 59 -21.78 9.71 -9.07
CA SER A 59 -22.25 10.69 -10.07
C SER A 59 -22.31 12.16 -9.66
N GLN A 60 -21.93 12.52 -8.44
CA GLN A 60 -21.99 13.93 -8.04
C GLN A 60 -20.99 14.75 -8.86
N ASN A 61 -21.48 15.80 -9.53
CA ASN A 61 -20.65 16.74 -10.26
C ASN A 61 -20.00 17.74 -9.30
N SER A 62 -18.83 17.40 -8.78
CA SER A 62 -18.03 18.26 -7.90
C SER A 62 -16.55 17.98 -8.10
N LEU A 63 -15.68 18.94 -7.77
CA LEU A 63 -14.24 18.72 -7.75
C LEU A 63 -13.89 17.53 -6.83
N GLN A 64 -13.16 16.55 -7.35
CA GLN A 64 -12.77 15.32 -6.64
C GLN A 64 -11.30 15.02 -6.88
N ARG A 65 -10.55 14.79 -5.79
CA ARG A 65 -9.07 14.67 -5.82
C ARG A 65 -8.60 13.38 -5.16
N VAL A 66 -8.01 12.51 -5.95
CA VAL A 66 -7.63 11.15 -5.58
C VAL A 66 -6.11 11.02 -5.61
N ILE A 67 -5.52 10.45 -4.57
CA ILE A 67 -4.10 10.13 -4.52
C ILE A 67 -3.90 8.63 -4.74
N ILE A 68 -2.91 8.25 -5.55
CA ILE A 68 -2.59 6.86 -5.86
C ILE A 68 -1.07 6.65 -5.88
N PHE A 69 -0.57 5.63 -5.17
CA PHE A 69 0.82 5.20 -5.19
C PHE A 69 0.95 3.81 -4.55
N GLY A 70 2.00 3.05 -4.87
CA GLY A 70 2.38 1.80 -4.18
C GLY A 70 3.63 1.99 -3.31
N ASP A 71 4.03 0.95 -2.58
CA ASP A 71 5.44 0.74 -2.21
C ASP A 71 6.07 1.83 -1.31
N MET A 72 5.25 2.54 -0.52
CA MET A 72 5.78 3.61 0.34
C MET A 72 6.46 3.09 1.60
N GLY A 73 6.08 1.90 2.11
CA GLY A 73 6.61 1.39 3.37
C GLY A 73 6.50 2.36 4.55
N LYS A 74 7.49 2.33 5.44
CA LYS A 74 7.54 3.13 6.68
C LYS A 74 8.89 3.87 6.84
N GLY A 75 9.02 4.67 7.90
CA GLY A 75 10.34 5.14 8.36
C GLY A 75 10.29 5.76 9.77
N GLU A 76 11.40 5.69 10.49
CA GLU A 76 11.54 6.30 11.82
C GLU A 76 11.89 7.80 11.74
N ALA A 77 10.99 8.65 12.21
CA ALA A 77 11.17 10.11 12.18
C ALA A 77 12.31 10.61 13.10
N ASP A 78 12.77 9.78 14.04
CA ASP A 78 13.91 10.05 14.91
C ASP A 78 15.25 9.52 14.36
N GLY A 79 15.23 8.93 13.16
CA GLY A 79 16.40 8.38 12.48
C GLY A 79 16.91 7.05 13.06
N SER A 80 16.13 6.40 13.94
CA SER A 80 16.45 5.06 14.46
C SER A 80 16.50 4.03 13.33
N PHE A 81 17.33 3.01 13.53
CA PHE A 81 17.37 1.84 12.67
C PHE A 81 16.36 0.79 13.12
N GLU A 82 15.79 0.09 12.15
CA GLU A 82 14.78 -0.95 12.34
C GLU A 82 14.91 -2.09 11.29
N PHE A 83 14.04 -3.11 11.35
CA PHE A 83 14.01 -4.18 10.34
C PHE A 83 13.45 -3.62 9.03
N GLU A 84 13.92 -4.15 7.90
CA GLU A 84 13.43 -3.78 6.55
C GLU A 84 13.47 -2.27 6.30
N ASP A 85 14.52 -1.58 6.76
CA ASP A 85 14.70 -0.13 6.62
C ASP A 85 15.30 0.24 5.25
N PHE A 86 14.56 -0.05 4.18
CA PHE A 86 14.96 0.24 2.80
C PHE A 86 13.99 1.18 2.07
N GLN A 87 13.13 1.91 2.81
CA GLN A 87 12.16 2.85 2.25
C GLN A 87 12.49 4.32 2.58
N PRO A 88 13.64 4.85 2.10
CA PRO A 88 14.19 6.12 2.56
C PRO A 88 13.29 7.33 2.29
N ALA A 89 12.35 7.25 1.33
CA ALA A 89 11.45 8.35 1.00
C ALA A 89 10.05 8.23 1.59
N SER A 90 9.77 7.20 2.41
CA SER A 90 8.45 6.99 3.03
C SER A 90 7.94 8.22 3.79
N LEU A 91 8.81 8.82 4.60
CA LEU A 91 8.51 10.02 5.38
C LEU A 91 8.28 11.25 4.50
N ASN A 92 8.99 11.37 3.37
CA ASN A 92 8.81 12.47 2.43
C ASN A 92 7.44 12.39 1.75
N THR A 93 7.05 11.21 1.26
CA THR A 93 5.73 10.98 0.68
C THR A 93 4.63 11.29 1.70
N THR A 94 4.76 10.75 2.91
CA THR A 94 3.83 11.02 4.03
C THR A 94 3.70 12.52 4.29
N LYS A 95 4.83 13.23 4.39
CA LYS A 95 4.87 14.67 4.62
C LYS A 95 4.13 15.46 3.53
N GLN A 96 4.38 15.16 2.25
CA GLN A 96 3.73 15.86 1.14
C GLN A 96 2.20 15.67 1.15
N LEU A 97 1.72 14.48 1.50
CA LEU A 97 0.29 14.22 1.62
C LEU A 97 -0.34 14.96 2.80
N ILE A 98 0.37 15.07 3.93
CA ILE A 98 -0.09 15.87 5.08
C ILE A 98 -0.13 17.35 4.72
N GLU A 99 0.88 17.87 4.02
CA GLU A 99 0.95 19.27 3.59
C GLU A 99 -0.17 19.63 2.59
N ASP A 100 -0.54 18.71 1.68
CA ASP A 100 -1.61 18.90 0.67
C ASP A 100 -2.97 18.31 1.09
N LEU A 101 -3.15 17.92 2.36
CA LEU A 101 -4.31 17.12 2.83
C LEU A 101 -5.67 17.76 2.57
N ASN A 102 -5.76 19.10 2.61
CA ASN A 102 -6.97 19.85 2.29
C ASN A 102 -7.37 19.74 0.80
N ASN A 103 -6.41 19.38 -0.05
CA ASN A 103 -6.60 19.13 -1.48
C ASN A 103 -6.60 17.65 -1.84
N ILE A 104 -6.82 16.78 -0.86
CA ILE A 104 -6.93 15.33 -1.03
C ILE A 104 -8.29 14.90 -0.46
N ASP A 105 -9.00 14.07 -1.20
CA ASP A 105 -10.32 13.61 -0.82
C ASP A 105 -10.32 12.11 -0.45
N ILE A 106 -9.49 11.30 -1.11
CA ILE A 106 -9.30 9.87 -0.86
C ILE A 106 -7.89 9.43 -1.30
N VAL A 107 -7.32 8.44 -0.62
CA VAL A 107 -6.01 7.86 -0.93
C VAL A 107 -6.16 6.37 -1.26
N PHE A 108 -5.48 5.92 -2.32
CA PHE A 108 -5.29 4.52 -2.66
C PHE A 108 -3.80 4.17 -2.56
N ARG A 109 -3.50 3.19 -1.74
CA ARG A 109 -2.19 2.56 -1.69
C ARG A 109 -2.25 1.19 -2.35
N ILE A 110 -1.58 1.01 -3.47
CA ILE A 110 -1.79 -0.18 -4.32
C ILE A 110 -0.77 -1.30 -4.05
N GLY A 111 -0.75 -1.79 -2.80
CA GLY A 111 0.12 -2.88 -2.36
C GLY A 111 1.48 -2.41 -1.83
N ASP A 112 2.23 -3.35 -1.27
CA ASP A 112 3.48 -3.17 -0.54
C ASP A 112 3.38 -2.05 0.50
N VAL A 113 2.61 -2.39 1.53
CA VAL A 113 2.04 -1.43 2.45
C VAL A 113 3.08 -0.96 3.45
N VAL A 114 3.70 -1.91 4.14
CA VAL A 114 4.59 -1.63 5.28
C VAL A 114 6.00 -2.10 5.02
N TYR A 115 6.18 -3.19 4.26
CA TYR A 115 7.40 -4.02 4.28
C TYR A 115 7.75 -4.52 5.68
N ALA A 116 6.73 -4.87 6.49
CA ALA A 116 6.96 -5.49 7.79
C ALA A 116 7.67 -6.84 7.67
N MET A 117 7.34 -7.61 6.62
CA MET A 117 7.98 -8.88 6.26
C MET A 117 8.15 -9.81 7.47
N GLY A 118 7.13 -9.88 8.31
CA GLY A 118 7.10 -10.72 9.49
C GLY A 118 7.68 -10.10 10.77
N TYR A 119 8.10 -8.84 10.77
CA TYR A 119 8.38 -8.05 11.98
C TYR A 119 7.16 -7.21 12.38
N ILE A 120 6.24 -7.84 13.12
CA ILE A 120 4.85 -7.41 13.23
C ILE A 120 4.67 -6.03 13.88
N ALA A 121 5.62 -5.59 14.72
CA ALA A 121 5.59 -4.28 15.38
C ALA A 121 5.49 -3.10 14.38
N GLN A 122 5.95 -3.30 13.15
CA GLN A 122 5.99 -2.25 12.12
C GLN A 122 4.61 -1.92 11.55
N TRP A 123 3.64 -2.82 11.68
CA TRP A 123 2.26 -2.50 11.33
C TRP A 123 1.69 -1.40 12.23
N ASP A 124 1.99 -1.43 13.54
CA ASP A 124 1.60 -0.34 14.45
C ASP A 124 2.33 0.96 14.08
N GLN A 125 3.64 0.90 13.82
CA GLN A 125 4.44 2.03 13.35
C GLN A 125 3.83 2.68 12.11
N PHE A 126 3.52 1.88 11.08
CA PHE A 126 2.94 2.37 9.86
C PHE A 126 1.57 3.02 10.09
N THR A 127 0.71 2.39 10.89
CA THR A 127 -0.62 2.96 11.17
C THR A 127 -0.55 4.27 11.95
N ALA A 128 0.46 4.44 12.81
CA ALA A 128 0.76 5.72 13.46
C ALA A 128 1.30 6.75 12.47
N GLN A 129 2.20 6.35 11.56
CA GLN A 129 2.77 7.22 10.53
C GLN A 129 1.69 7.83 9.62
N ILE A 130 0.67 7.04 9.22
CA ILE A 130 -0.41 7.51 8.34
C ILE A 130 -1.62 8.06 9.09
N GLU A 131 -1.69 7.99 10.43
CA GLU A 131 -2.83 8.47 11.22
C GLU A 131 -3.27 9.90 10.84
N PRO A 132 -2.38 10.88 10.62
CA PRO A 132 -2.78 12.24 10.25
C PRO A 132 -3.58 12.31 8.93
N ILE A 133 -3.42 11.33 8.05
CA ILE A 133 -4.11 11.21 6.77
C ILE A 133 -5.34 10.31 6.93
N ALA A 134 -5.11 9.07 7.37
CA ALA A 134 -6.11 8.01 7.36
C ALA A 134 -7.23 8.22 8.39
N SER A 135 -7.01 9.01 9.44
CA SER A 135 -8.07 9.34 10.41
C SER A 135 -9.07 10.37 9.88
N THR A 136 -8.80 11.04 8.76
CA THR A 136 -9.68 12.09 8.19
C THR A 136 -10.04 11.89 6.72
N LYS A 137 -9.21 11.15 5.96
CA LYS A 137 -9.48 10.74 4.58
C LYS A 137 -9.60 9.22 4.50
N PRO A 138 -10.51 8.66 3.70
CA PRO A 138 -10.49 7.22 3.40
C PRO A 138 -9.12 6.83 2.83
N TYR A 139 -8.51 5.81 3.42
CA TYR A 139 -7.20 5.27 3.06
C TYR A 139 -7.38 3.82 2.59
N MET A 140 -7.64 3.67 1.30
CA MET A 140 -7.89 2.39 0.66
C MET A 140 -6.58 1.70 0.34
N ILE A 141 -6.50 0.37 0.50
CA ILE A 141 -5.28 -0.38 0.21
C ILE A 141 -5.54 -1.52 -0.78
N GLY A 142 -4.55 -1.86 -1.60
CA GLY A 142 -4.42 -3.15 -2.28
C GLY A 142 -3.43 -4.05 -1.52
N SER A 143 -3.33 -5.31 -1.92
CA SER A 143 -2.36 -6.28 -1.37
C SER A 143 -1.29 -6.56 -2.41
N GLY A 144 -0.03 -6.46 -2.01
CA GLY A 144 1.14 -6.79 -2.83
C GLY A 144 1.88 -8.03 -2.37
N ASN A 145 3.05 -8.29 -2.96
CA ASN A 145 3.83 -9.48 -2.67
C ASN A 145 4.36 -9.50 -1.24
N HIS A 146 4.74 -8.34 -0.69
CA HIS A 146 5.18 -8.24 0.71
C HIS A 146 4.06 -8.37 1.74
N GLU A 147 2.79 -8.35 1.30
CA GLU A 147 1.67 -8.71 2.17
C GLU A 147 1.37 -10.20 2.09
N ARG A 148 1.38 -10.81 0.90
CA ARG A 148 0.71 -12.10 0.67
C ARG A 148 1.62 -13.27 0.31
N ASP A 149 2.75 -13.07 -0.36
CA ASP A 149 3.51 -14.17 -0.96
C ASP A 149 4.12 -15.08 0.11
N TRP A 150 3.75 -16.36 0.04
CA TRP A 150 4.41 -17.41 0.82
C TRP A 150 4.20 -18.80 0.16
N PRO A 151 5.24 -19.63 0.01
CA PRO A 151 5.12 -20.92 -0.66
C PRO A 151 4.08 -21.84 -0.01
N GLY A 152 3.26 -22.50 -0.82
CA GLY A 152 2.29 -23.50 -0.35
C GLY A 152 1.08 -22.92 0.39
N THR A 153 0.83 -21.61 0.28
CA THR A 153 -0.31 -20.93 0.94
C THR A 153 -1.45 -20.58 0.00
N GLY A 154 -1.36 -20.97 -1.27
CA GLY A 154 -2.35 -20.64 -2.29
C GLY A 154 -2.23 -19.23 -2.89
N SER A 155 -1.14 -18.49 -2.59
CA SER A 155 -0.74 -17.35 -3.44
C SER A 155 -0.37 -17.88 -4.82
N PHE A 156 -0.55 -17.06 -5.86
CA PHE A 156 -0.15 -17.38 -7.22
C PHE A 156 1.37 -17.43 -7.34
N TYR A 157 2.03 -16.38 -6.85
CA TYR A 157 3.48 -16.33 -6.66
C TYR A 157 3.89 -17.12 -5.42
N GLN A 158 5.00 -17.86 -5.53
CA GLN A 158 5.54 -18.70 -4.45
C GLN A 158 6.78 -18.05 -3.80
N ASN A 159 6.85 -16.72 -3.80
CA ASN A 159 7.94 -15.99 -3.16
C ASN A 159 7.82 -16.05 -1.63
N MET A 160 8.87 -15.62 -0.92
CA MET A 160 8.87 -15.54 0.55
C MET A 160 8.71 -14.09 1.05
N ASP A 161 8.24 -13.19 0.17
CA ASP A 161 8.33 -11.73 0.34
C ASP A 161 7.52 -11.23 1.54
N SER A 162 6.44 -11.93 1.93
CA SER A 162 5.66 -11.59 3.12
C SER A 162 6.34 -11.93 4.46
N GLY A 163 7.49 -12.61 4.46
CA GLY A 163 8.17 -13.02 5.69
C GLY A 163 7.31 -13.90 6.61
N GLY A 164 6.40 -14.67 6.02
CA GLY A 164 5.50 -15.58 6.72
C GLY A 164 4.20 -14.94 7.20
N GLU A 165 3.93 -13.67 6.85
CA GLU A 165 2.66 -13.00 7.16
C GLU A 165 1.48 -13.60 6.38
N CYS A 166 1.72 -13.99 5.13
CA CYS A 166 0.77 -14.67 4.25
C CYS A 166 -0.63 -14.01 4.18
N GLY A 167 -0.66 -12.68 4.11
CA GLY A 167 -1.86 -11.85 3.94
C GLY A 167 -2.58 -11.48 5.23
N VAL A 168 -2.30 -12.15 6.35
CA VAL A 168 -3.11 -12.07 7.57
C VAL A 168 -3.14 -10.66 8.16
N LEU A 169 -2.01 -9.94 8.16
CA LEU A 169 -1.96 -8.59 8.75
C LEU A 169 -2.56 -7.53 7.85
N ALA A 170 -2.30 -7.56 6.55
CA ALA A 170 -2.98 -6.67 5.61
C ALA A 170 -4.50 -6.85 5.69
N GLU A 171 -4.97 -8.11 5.68
CA GLU A 171 -6.38 -8.45 5.79
C GLU A 171 -6.97 -7.96 7.11
N SER A 172 -6.24 -8.03 8.22
CA SER A 172 -6.79 -7.73 9.55
C SER A 172 -6.68 -6.26 9.94
N MET A 173 -5.53 -5.62 9.68
CA MET A 173 -5.21 -4.25 10.11
C MET A 173 -5.97 -3.18 9.33
N PHE A 174 -6.32 -3.48 8.08
CA PHE A 174 -7.07 -2.61 7.19
C PHE A 174 -8.40 -3.25 6.80
N TYR A 175 -9.40 -2.39 6.64
CA TYR A 175 -10.68 -2.80 6.08
C TYR A 175 -10.76 -2.32 4.64
N VAL A 176 -11.14 -3.23 3.75
CA VAL A 176 -11.54 -2.93 2.37
C VAL A 176 -12.91 -3.56 2.12
N PRO A 177 -13.75 -3.00 1.23
CA PRO A 177 -15.10 -3.50 0.98
C PRO A 177 -15.14 -4.77 0.10
N ALA A 178 -14.15 -5.65 0.24
CA ALA A 178 -14.11 -6.96 -0.43
C ALA A 178 -15.21 -7.88 0.11
N GLU A 179 -15.76 -8.74 -0.75
CA GLU A 179 -16.69 -9.78 -0.33
C GLU A 179 -16.00 -10.83 0.55
N ASN A 180 -14.81 -11.24 0.14
CA ASN A 180 -13.89 -12.04 0.93
C ASN A 180 -12.57 -11.26 1.09
N ARG A 181 -12.24 -10.85 2.32
CA ARG A 181 -11.06 -10.02 2.58
C ARG A 181 -9.74 -10.79 2.39
N ALA A 182 -9.76 -12.13 2.47
CA ALA A 182 -8.61 -12.95 2.12
C ALA A 182 -8.28 -12.91 0.61
N ASN A 183 -9.30 -12.70 -0.23
CA ASN A 183 -9.13 -12.54 -1.67
C ASN A 183 -8.65 -11.12 -2.04
N PHE A 184 -8.95 -10.12 -1.21
CA PHE A 184 -8.46 -8.73 -1.29
C PHE A 184 -8.84 -7.92 -2.54
N TRP A 185 -9.47 -8.49 -3.56
CA TRP A 185 -10.02 -7.70 -4.67
C TRP A 185 -11.38 -7.08 -4.29
N TYR A 186 -11.61 -5.84 -4.71
CA TYR A 186 -12.84 -5.10 -4.41
C TYR A 186 -13.07 -3.94 -5.37
N SER A 187 -14.32 -3.47 -5.41
CA SER A 187 -14.71 -2.26 -6.11
C SER A 187 -15.09 -1.17 -5.11
N THR A 188 -14.83 0.08 -5.46
CA THR A 188 -15.28 1.22 -4.65
C THR A 188 -15.47 2.46 -5.51
N ASP A 189 -16.33 3.36 -5.04
CA ASP A 189 -16.67 4.59 -5.73
C ASP A 189 -16.14 5.83 -4.99
N TYR A 190 -15.86 6.87 -5.75
CA TYR A 190 -15.69 8.23 -5.21
C TYR A 190 -16.26 9.24 -6.19
N GLY A 191 -17.56 9.56 -6.07
CA GLY A 191 -18.20 10.55 -6.92
C GLY A 191 -18.24 10.10 -8.39
N MET A 192 -17.44 10.72 -9.24
CA MET A 192 -17.33 10.41 -10.68
C MET A 192 -16.35 9.27 -10.99
N PHE A 193 -15.61 8.80 -9.98
CA PHE A 193 -14.67 7.70 -10.13
C PHE A 193 -15.28 6.36 -9.76
N GLN A 194 -15.00 5.35 -10.59
CA GLN A 194 -15.15 3.93 -10.28
C GLN A 194 -13.75 3.31 -10.19
N PHE A 195 -13.45 2.63 -9.10
CA PHE A 195 -12.21 1.88 -8.91
C PHE A 195 -12.47 0.38 -8.90
N CYS A 196 -11.66 -0.37 -9.64
CA CYS A 196 -11.58 -1.82 -9.57
C CYS A 196 -10.17 -2.19 -9.09
N VAL A 197 -10.08 -2.71 -7.87
CA VAL A 197 -8.80 -3.08 -7.23
C VAL A 197 -8.61 -4.58 -7.32
N ALA A 198 -7.57 -5.00 -8.01
CA ALA A 198 -7.13 -6.39 -8.12
C ALA A 198 -6.10 -6.75 -7.04
N HIS A 199 -5.90 -8.04 -6.85
CA HIS A 199 -4.90 -8.66 -6.00
C HIS A 199 -4.00 -9.53 -6.88
N THR A 200 -2.81 -9.02 -7.19
CA THR A 200 -1.85 -9.65 -8.09
C THR A 200 -1.21 -10.90 -7.51
N GLU A 201 -1.34 -11.14 -6.21
CA GLU A 201 -0.80 -12.34 -5.58
C GLU A 201 -1.76 -13.54 -5.67
N LEU A 202 -2.87 -13.39 -6.42
CA LEU A 202 -3.84 -14.45 -6.76
C LEU A 202 -4.08 -14.44 -8.27
N ASP A 203 -4.47 -15.59 -8.83
CA ASP A 203 -4.61 -15.77 -10.29
C ASP A 203 -5.65 -14.81 -10.90
N TRP A 204 -5.23 -13.97 -11.86
CA TRP A 204 -6.08 -12.98 -12.54
C TRP A 204 -6.52 -13.40 -13.94
N ARG A 205 -6.05 -14.54 -14.46
CA ARG A 205 -6.24 -14.95 -15.86
C ARG A 205 -7.68 -15.36 -16.17
N GLU A 206 -8.00 -15.41 -17.46
CA GLU A 206 -9.34 -15.76 -17.93
C GLU A 206 -9.83 -17.08 -17.32
N GLY A 207 -11.04 -17.07 -16.76
CA GLY A 207 -11.65 -18.20 -16.08
C GLY A 207 -11.48 -18.23 -14.55
N SER A 208 -10.54 -17.46 -13.99
CA SER A 208 -10.36 -17.35 -12.54
C SER A 208 -11.53 -16.63 -11.84
N GLU A 209 -11.63 -16.76 -10.51
CA GLU A 209 -12.63 -16.02 -9.71
C GLU A 209 -12.39 -14.51 -9.79
N GLN A 210 -11.12 -14.09 -9.73
CA GLN A 210 -10.72 -12.70 -9.82
C GLN A 210 -11.03 -12.11 -11.19
N TYR A 211 -10.81 -12.83 -12.30
CA TYR A 211 -11.16 -12.34 -13.64
C TYR A 211 -12.66 -12.04 -13.76
N LYS A 212 -13.52 -12.94 -13.25
CA LYS A 212 -14.97 -12.75 -13.21
C LYS A 212 -15.36 -11.55 -12.36
N PHE A 213 -14.69 -11.35 -11.22
CA PHE A 213 -14.87 -10.17 -10.39
C PHE A 213 -14.49 -8.88 -11.15
N ILE A 214 -13.32 -8.87 -11.81
CA ILE A 214 -12.84 -7.72 -12.58
C ILE A 214 -13.82 -7.39 -13.71
N GLU A 215 -14.24 -8.38 -14.51
CA GLU A 215 -15.24 -8.15 -15.56
C GLU A 215 -16.53 -7.58 -14.98
N ASN A 216 -17.06 -8.14 -13.90
CA ASN A 216 -18.28 -7.62 -13.26
C ASN A 216 -18.10 -6.19 -12.74
N CYS A 217 -16.96 -5.87 -12.12
CA CYS A 217 -16.65 -4.51 -11.65
C CYS A 217 -16.68 -3.51 -12.82
N LEU A 218 -15.97 -3.82 -13.90
CA LEU A 218 -15.86 -2.98 -15.09
C LEU A 218 -17.17 -2.86 -15.86
N ALA A 219 -18.01 -3.91 -15.87
CA ALA A 219 -19.29 -3.92 -16.56
C ALA A 219 -20.40 -3.18 -15.78
N SER A 220 -20.32 -3.13 -14.46
CA SER A 220 -21.40 -2.62 -13.60
C SER A 220 -21.51 -1.09 -13.56
N VAL A 221 -20.48 -0.36 -14.01
CA VAL A 221 -20.44 1.10 -13.93
C VAL A 221 -21.27 1.78 -15.01
N ASP A 222 -22.12 2.73 -14.61
CA ASP A 222 -22.78 3.66 -15.52
C ASP A 222 -21.81 4.79 -15.90
N ARG A 223 -21.18 4.67 -17.08
CA ARG A 223 -20.16 5.63 -17.56
C ARG A 223 -20.71 7.03 -17.89
N GLN A 224 -22.03 7.22 -17.95
CA GLN A 224 -22.60 8.57 -18.04
C GLN A 224 -22.48 9.30 -16.70
N ARG A 225 -22.58 8.55 -15.61
CA ARG A 225 -22.57 9.02 -14.22
C ARG A 225 -21.17 8.99 -13.61
N GLN A 226 -20.41 7.94 -13.88
CA GLN A 226 -19.04 7.72 -13.41
C GLN A 226 -18.12 7.55 -14.62
N PRO A 227 -17.74 8.66 -15.28
CA PRO A 227 -16.98 8.61 -16.52
C PRO A 227 -15.54 8.11 -16.32
N TRP A 228 -14.99 8.22 -15.11
CA TRP A 228 -13.59 7.91 -14.80
C TRP A 228 -13.46 6.49 -14.23
N LEU A 229 -13.12 5.53 -15.09
CA LEU A 229 -12.96 4.12 -14.74
C LEU A 229 -11.48 3.78 -14.58
N ILE A 230 -11.10 3.46 -13.34
CA ILE A 230 -9.69 3.28 -12.93
C ILE A 230 -9.48 1.83 -12.47
N PHE A 231 -8.48 1.16 -13.07
CA PHE A 231 -8.04 -0.16 -12.64
C PHE A 231 -6.78 -0.02 -11.79
N LEU A 232 -6.72 -0.72 -10.66
CA LEU A 232 -5.61 -0.69 -9.73
C LEU A 232 -5.11 -2.11 -9.44
N ALA A 233 -3.81 -2.31 -9.51
CA ALA A 233 -3.15 -3.57 -9.17
C ALA A 233 -1.79 -3.27 -8.52
N HIS A 234 -1.22 -4.23 -7.81
CA HIS A 234 0.11 -4.06 -7.23
C HIS A 234 1.21 -4.38 -8.25
N ARG A 235 1.43 -5.65 -8.57
CA ARG A 235 2.37 -6.06 -9.62
C ARG A 235 1.94 -5.50 -10.98
N VAL A 236 2.91 -5.37 -11.89
CA VAL A 236 2.68 -4.73 -13.18
C VAL A 236 2.04 -5.70 -14.16
N LEU A 237 0.71 -5.66 -14.24
CA LEU A 237 -0.05 -6.43 -15.25
C LEU A 237 -0.12 -5.74 -16.62
N GLY A 238 0.43 -4.54 -16.75
CA GLY A 238 0.33 -3.71 -17.96
C GLY A 238 1.66 -3.57 -18.69
N TYR A 239 2.33 -2.43 -18.47
CA TYR A 239 3.55 -2.08 -19.19
C TYR A 239 4.55 -1.40 -18.25
N SER A 240 5.76 -1.94 -18.15
CA SER A 240 6.91 -1.38 -17.45
C SER A 240 8.18 -1.61 -18.27
N SER A 241 9.15 -0.69 -18.16
CA SER A 241 10.49 -0.85 -18.76
C SER A 241 11.57 -1.02 -17.70
N VAL A 242 11.20 -1.55 -16.53
CA VAL A 242 12.16 -1.88 -15.47
C VAL A 242 13.13 -2.97 -15.96
N ASP A 243 14.37 -2.93 -15.48
CA ASP A 243 15.43 -3.84 -15.89
C ASP A 243 15.08 -5.32 -15.64
N PHE A 244 14.61 -5.68 -14.45
CA PHE A 244 14.39 -7.07 -14.08
C PHE A 244 13.32 -7.77 -14.92
N TYR A 245 12.26 -7.08 -15.37
CA TYR A 245 11.31 -7.65 -16.33
C TYR A 245 11.95 -7.83 -17.70
N VAL A 246 12.77 -6.88 -18.15
CA VAL A 246 13.41 -6.98 -19.46
C VAL A 246 14.45 -8.10 -19.49
N GLU A 247 15.15 -8.33 -18.38
CA GLU A 247 16.11 -9.43 -18.23
C GLU A 247 15.45 -10.81 -18.32
N GLU A 248 14.22 -10.97 -17.84
CA GLU A 248 13.41 -12.18 -18.05
C GLU A 248 12.69 -12.22 -19.41
N GLY A 249 12.93 -11.22 -20.28
CA GLY A 249 12.35 -11.16 -21.61
C GLY A 249 10.92 -10.63 -21.66
N SER A 250 10.51 -9.85 -20.65
CA SER A 250 9.17 -9.29 -20.48
C SER A 250 9.17 -7.76 -20.31
N PHE A 251 7.98 -7.14 -20.37
CA PHE A 251 7.74 -5.73 -20.02
C PHE A 251 6.56 -5.62 -19.03
N GLU A 252 6.32 -6.69 -18.28
CA GLU A 252 5.24 -6.90 -17.33
C GLU A 252 5.50 -8.18 -16.54
N GLU A 253 4.67 -8.46 -15.56
CA GLU A 253 4.54 -9.82 -15.04
C GLU A 253 4.17 -10.81 -16.15
N PRO A 254 4.80 -11.99 -16.26
CA PRO A 254 4.43 -13.00 -17.24
C PRO A 254 2.92 -13.31 -17.19
N MET A 255 2.24 -13.27 -18.34
CA MET A 255 0.78 -13.42 -18.49
C MET A 255 -0.04 -12.24 -17.91
N GLY A 256 0.58 -11.08 -17.70
CA GLY A 256 -0.02 -9.92 -17.06
C GLY A 256 -1.20 -9.36 -17.86
N ARG A 257 -0.95 -8.95 -19.10
CA ARG A 257 -1.94 -8.18 -19.89
C ARG A 257 -2.83 -9.02 -20.78
N GLU A 258 -2.41 -10.17 -21.28
CA GLU A 258 -3.02 -10.81 -22.47
C GLU A 258 -4.52 -11.13 -22.32
N ASP A 259 -4.95 -11.51 -21.12
CA ASP A 259 -6.37 -11.76 -20.84
C ASP A 259 -7.11 -10.52 -20.34
N LEU A 260 -6.44 -9.68 -19.55
CA LEU A 260 -7.05 -8.52 -18.91
C LEU A 260 -7.20 -7.33 -19.87
N GLU A 261 -6.32 -7.20 -20.87
CA GLU A 261 -6.43 -6.13 -21.86
C GLU A 261 -7.69 -6.26 -22.71
N LYS A 262 -8.19 -7.49 -22.92
CA LYS A 262 -9.51 -7.74 -23.50
C LYS A 262 -10.61 -7.03 -22.71
N LEU A 263 -10.56 -7.11 -21.37
CA LEU A 263 -11.52 -6.44 -20.49
C LEU A 263 -11.30 -4.93 -20.45
N TRP A 264 -10.06 -4.49 -20.29
CA TRP A 264 -9.72 -3.06 -20.25
C TRP A 264 -10.14 -2.36 -21.54
N GLN A 265 -9.95 -3.00 -22.69
CA GLN A 265 -10.37 -2.50 -23.98
C GLN A 265 -11.90 -2.52 -24.12
N LYS A 266 -12.55 -3.68 -23.88
CA LYS A 266 -14.01 -3.85 -23.98
C LYS A 266 -14.81 -2.85 -23.13
N TYR A 267 -14.36 -2.60 -21.90
CA TYR A 267 -15.02 -1.69 -20.96
C TYR A 267 -14.41 -0.28 -20.92
N LYS A 268 -13.39 -0.03 -21.76
CA LYS A 268 -12.71 1.27 -21.90
C LYS A 268 -12.23 1.82 -20.56
N VAL A 269 -11.39 1.04 -19.88
CA VAL A 269 -10.63 1.52 -18.72
C VAL A 269 -9.82 2.73 -19.16
N ASP A 270 -9.82 3.77 -18.34
CA ASP A 270 -9.15 5.02 -18.70
C ASP A 270 -7.68 4.97 -18.34
N ILE A 271 -7.42 4.55 -17.11
CA ILE A 271 -6.10 4.50 -16.51
C ILE A 271 -6.00 3.21 -15.70
N ALA A 272 -4.96 2.44 -15.95
CA ALA A 272 -4.55 1.31 -15.13
C ALA A 272 -3.26 1.68 -14.40
N LEU A 273 -3.25 1.62 -13.07
CA LEU A 273 -2.10 1.98 -12.24
C LEU A 273 -1.56 0.77 -11.46
N TYR A 274 -0.23 0.72 -11.37
CA TYR A 274 0.53 -0.36 -10.76
C TYR A 274 1.55 0.17 -9.75
N GLY A 275 1.82 -0.61 -8.69
CA GLY A 275 2.96 -0.42 -7.79
C GLY A 275 4.15 -1.28 -8.21
N HIS A 276 4.77 -1.95 -7.24
CA HIS A 276 5.80 -3.00 -7.32
C HIS A 276 7.14 -2.57 -7.92
N VAL A 277 7.10 -1.88 -9.06
CA VAL A 277 8.26 -1.28 -9.68
C VAL A 277 8.49 0.09 -9.04
N HIS A 278 9.59 0.22 -8.29
CA HIS A 278 9.92 1.41 -7.50
C HIS A 278 10.47 2.57 -8.35
N ASN A 279 9.67 3.05 -9.28
CA ASN A 279 9.91 4.26 -10.05
C ASN A 279 8.57 4.79 -10.58
N TYR A 280 8.61 5.80 -11.45
CA TYR A 280 7.44 6.26 -12.19
C TYR A 280 7.60 6.04 -13.68
N GLY A 281 6.55 5.54 -14.33
CA GLY A 281 6.50 5.31 -15.76
C GLY A 281 5.10 5.54 -16.31
N ARG A 282 4.98 6.13 -17.50
CA ARG A 282 3.68 6.36 -18.16
C ARG A 282 3.71 5.94 -19.62
N SER A 283 2.72 5.16 -20.04
CA SER A 283 2.52 4.79 -21.43
C SER A 283 1.68 5.82 -22.21
N CYS A 284 1.71 5.73 -23.54
CA CYS A 284 0.61 6.20 -24.39
C CYS A 284 -0.68 5.41 -24.09
N PRO A 285 -1.86 5.90 -24.51
CA PRO A 285 -3.01 5.01 -24.72
C PRO A 285 -2.56 3.85 -25.62
N VAL A 286 -2.65 2.62 -25.11
CA VAL A 286 -2.04 1.44 -25.74
C VAL A 286 -3.00 0.26 -25.68
N TYR A 287 -2.93 -0.60 -26.70
CA TYR A 287 -3.62 -1.88 -26.79
C TYR A 287 -2.78 -2.82 -27.67
N GLU A 288 -2.58 -4.08 -27.27
CA GLU A 288 -1.73 -5.05 -27.98
C GLU A 288 -0.34 -4.48 -28.33
N ASN A 289 0.29 -3.80 -27.36
CA ASN A 289 1.62 -3.16 -27.49
C ASN A 289 1.70 -2.02 -28.53
N ILE A 290 0.58 -1.55 -29.09
CA ILE A 290 0.53 -0.48 -30.11
C ILE A 290 -0.13 0.77 -29.51
N CYS A 291 0.53 1.93 -29.63
CA CYS A 291 -0.08 3.20 -29.25
C CYS A 291 -1.31 3.50 -30.11
N THR A 292 -2.45 3.71 -29.47
CA THR A 292 -3.73 4.04 -30.10
C THR A 292 -3.93 5.55 -30.28
N SER A 293 -3.05 6.35 -29.66
CA SER A 293 -2.95 7.80 -29.82
C SER A 293 -1.49 8.24 -29.84
N GLN A 294 -1.22 9.33 -30.58
CA GLN A 294 0.10 9.98 -30.62
C GLN A 294 0.18 11.20 -29.67
N GLU A 295 -0.95 11.60 -29.08
CA GLU A 295 -1.00 12.67 -28.09
C GLU A 295 -0.21 12.27 -26.83
N LYS A 296 0.46 13.25 -26.21
CA LYS A 296 1.30 12.99 -25.01
C LYS A 296 0.77 13.57 -23.72
N HIS A 297 -0.03 14.65 -23.82
CA HIS A 297 -0.47 15.45 -22.67
C HIS A 297 -1.94 15.87 -22.73
N ASN A 298 -2.51 16.11 -23.91
CA ASN A 298 -3.88 16.62 -24.02
C ASN A 298 -4.71 15.65 -24.85
N TYR A 299 -5.36 14.71 -24.18
CA TYR A 299 -6.21 13.73 -24.86
C TYR A 299 -7.63 14.29 -25.03
N ILE A 300 -8.10 14.34 -26.28
CA ILE A 300 -9.43 14.84 -26.63
C ILE A 300 -10.23 13.72 -27.28
N GLY A 301 -11.44 13.49 -26.77
CA GLY A 301 -12.36 12.47 -27.30
C GLY A 301 -11.96 11.03 -26.91
N PRO A 302 -12.21 10.02 -27.78
CA PRO A 302 -11.97 8.62 -27.43
C PRO A 302 -10.46 8.29 -27.41
N LEU A 303 -9.98 7.70 -26.31
CA LEU A 303 -8.57 7.28 -26.13
C LEU A 303 -8.17 6.10 -27.02
N LYS A 304 -9.15 5.25 -27.38
CA LYS A 304 -8.99 4.01 -28.18
C LYS A 304 -8.10 2.91 -27.57
N GLY A 305 -7.52 3.15 -26.39
CA GLY A 305 -6.71 2.25 -25.60
C GLY A 305 -6.57 2.79 -24.17
N THR A 306 -6.09 1.95 -23.26
CA THR A 306 -5.92 2.31 -21.83
C THR A 306 -4.57 2.99 -21.62
N ILE A 307 -4.48 3.99 -20.73
CA ILE A 307 -3.19 4.54 -20.28
C ILE A 307 -2.70 3.72 -19.10
N HIS A 308 -1.47 3.21 -19.17
CA HIS A 308 -0.84 2.43 -18.11
C HIS A 308 0.19 3.28 -17.37
N VAL A 309 0.19 3.19 -16.05
CA VAL A 309 1.05 3.99 -15.17
C VAL A 309 1.68 3.12 -14.11
N ILE A 310 3.01 3.19 -14.01
CA ILE A 310 3.77 2.71 -12.86
C ILE A 310 3.85 3.85 -11.85
N ALA A 311 3.36 3.61 -10.64
CA ALA A 311 3.31 4.55 -9.53
C ALA A 311 3.85 3.89 -8.24
N GLY A 312 4.87 3.04 -8.35
CA GLY A 312 5.52 2.35 -7.23
C GLY A 312 6.66 3.14 -6.59
N GLY A 313 6.94 4.37 -7.02
CA GLY A 313 7.94 5.23 -6.39
C GLY A 313 7.53 5.79 -5.01
N GLY A 314 6.71 5.11 -4.22
CA GLY A 314 6.14 5.69 -3.00
C GLY A 314 7.15 5.90 -1.86
N GLY A 315 8.24 5.14 -1.83
CA GLY A 315 9.21 5.23 -0.74
C GLY A 315 10.32 4.19 -0.73
N ALA A 316 10.04 2.97 -1.19
CA ALA A 316 11.00 1.87 -1.29
C ALA A 316 12.18 2.19 -2.23
N SER A 317 13.25 1.43 -2.05
CA SER A 317 14.50 1.60 -2.83
C SER A 317 14.24 1.50 -4.33
N LEU A 318 14.70 2.51 -5.07
CA LEU A 318 14.32 2.70 -6.47
C LEU A 318 14.82 1.58 -7.40
N HIS A 319 14.00 1.22 -8.39
CA HIS A 319 14.34 0.22 -9.40
C HIS A 319 14.78 0.88 -10.72
N GLU A 320 15.87 0.40 -11.28
CA GLU A 320 16.47 0.94 -12.50
C GLU A 320 15.64 0.60 -13.73
N PHE A 321 15.73 1.45 -14.75
CA PHE A 321 15.14 1.14 -16.04
C PHE A 321 16.11 0.33 -16.89
N ALA A 322 15.57 -0.60 -17.67
CA ALA A 322 16.31 -1.20 -18.77
C ALA A 322 16.79 -0.11 -19.73
N SER A 323 17.94 -0.35 -20.37
CA SER A 323 18.49 0.51 -21.44
C SER A 323 17.72 0.37 -22.77
N ILE A 324 16.38 0.38 -22.71
CA ILE A 324 15.46 0.24 -23.84
C ILE A 324 14.42 1.36 -23.79
N ASN A 325 14.24 2.02 -24.93
CA ASN A 325 13.13 2.94 -25.15
C ASN A 325 12.08 2.26 -26.02
N THR A 326 11.00 1.82 -25.37
CA THR A 326 9.86 1.22 -26.05
C THR A 326 9.04 2.29 -26.77
N THR A 327 8.28 1.88 -27.78
CA THR A 327 7.43 2.78 -28.57
C THR A 327 6.30 3.42 -27.76
N TRP A 328 5.86 2.74 -26.69
CA TRP A 328 4.73 3.16 -25.86
C TRP A 328 5.13 4.00 -24.64
N SER A 329 6.40 3.99 -24.22
CA SER A 329 6.83 4.72 -23.02
C SER A 329 6.94 6.22 -23.29
N ILE A 330 6.03 7.03 -22.73
CA ILE A 330 6.03 8.49 -22.88
C ILE A 330 6.96 9.17 -21.86
N TYR A 331 6.91 8.74 -20.61
CA TYR A 331 7.65 9.37 -19.51
C TYR A 331 8.20 8.30 -18.56
N LYS A 332 9.39 8.54 -18.03
CA LYS A 332 10.06 7.72 -17.01
C LYS A 332 10.72 8.65 -16.00
N ASP A 333 10.66 8.31 -14.71
CA ASP A 333 11.36 9.03 -13.66
C ASP A 333 11.89 8.05 -12.62
N TYR A 334 13.22 8.05 -12.44
CA TYR A 334 13.90 7.33 -11.38
C TYR A 334 13.96 8.24 -10.14
N ASP A 335 12.84 8.37 -9.46
CA ASP A 335 12.70 9.14 -8.23
C ASP A 335 11.44 8.68 -7.48
N ASN A 336 11.29 9.16 -6.25
CA ASN A 336 10.12 8.88 -5.43
C ASN A 336 9.01 9.92 -5.70
N GLY A 337 7.77 9.46 -5.80
CA GLY A 337 6.61 10.29 -6.06
C GLY A 337 5.29 9.54 -5.97
N PHE A 338 4.21 10.27 -6.25
CA PHE A 338 2.85 9.78 -6.19
C PHE A 338 1.98 10.46 -7.25
N VAL A 339 0.85 9.84 -7.57
CA VAL A 339 -0.12 10.36 -8.54
C VAL A 339 -1.24 11.11 -7.81
N LYS A 340 -1.68 12.21 -8.41
CA LYS A 340 -2.90 12.93 -8.08
C LYS A 340 -3.82 12.98 -9.30
N LEU A 341 -5.03 12.46 -9.16
CA LEU A 341 -6.11 12.62 -10.14
C LEU A 341 -7.06 13.71 -9.66
N THR A 342 -7.39 14.66 -10.52
CA THR A 342 -8.36 15.72 -10.26
C THR A 342 -9.44 15.69 -11.31
N ALA A 343 -10.63 15.21 -10.96
CA ALA A 343 -11.80 15.34 -11.81
C ALA A 343 -12.48 16.69 -11.52
N PHE A 344 -12.46 17.58 -12.52
CA PHE A 344 -13.10 18.88 -12.42
C PHE A 344 -14.61 18.77 -12.62
N ASP A 345 -15.00 17.94 -13.58
CA ASP A 345 -16.36 17.63 -13.94
C ASP A 345 -16.41 16.25 -14.65
N HIS A 346 -17.55 15.93 -15.28
CA HIS A 346 -17.76 14.66 -15.96
C HIS A 346 -16.98 14.51 -17.27
N SER A 347 -16.45 15.61 -17.82
CA SER A 347 -15.75 15.64 -19.10
C SER A 347 -14.26 15.94 -18.98
N HIS A 348 -13.78 16.48 -17.85
CA HIS A 348 -12.39 16.89 -17.65
C HIS A 348 -11.72 16.21 -16.45
N LEU A 349 -10.70 15.39 -16.74
CA LEU A 349 -9.80 14.79 -15.77
C LEU A 349 -8.39 15.33 -15.97
N LEU A 350 -7.73 15.69 -14.87
CA LEU A 350 -6.31 16.00 -14.82
C LEU A 350 -5.58 14.88 -14.05
N PHE A 351 -4.50 14.39 -14.63
CA PHE A 351 -3.53 13.52 -14.01
C PHE A 351 -2.25 14.32 -13.72
N GLU A 352 -1.72 14.20 -12.52
CA GLU A 352 -0.45 14.80 -12.11
C GLU A 352 0.43 13.76 -11.41
N TYR A 353 1.66 13.60 -11.86
CA TYR A 353 2.72 12.91 -11.12
C TYR A 353 3.52 13.95 -10.34
N LYS A 354 3.62 13.75 -9.02
CA LYS A 354 4.29 14.66 -8.09
C LYS A 354 5.44 13.95 -7.40
N LYS A 355 6.62 14.59 -7.33
CA LYS A 355 7.76 14.02 -6.60
C LYS A 355 7.60 14.22 -5.09
N SER A 356 7.97 13.21 -4.31
CA SER A 356 7.89 13.26 -2.85
C SER A 356 8.88 14.24 -2.21
N ARG A 357 9.98 14.53 -2.91
CA ARG A 357 11.02 15.46 -2.41
C ARG A 357 10.55 16.91 -2.27
N ASP A 358 9.60 17.36 -3.09
CA ASP A 358 9.18 18.77 -3.15
C ASP A 358 7.68 19.01 -3.38
N GLY A 359 6.89 17.96 -3.63
CA GLY A 359 5.46 18.06 -3.87
C GLY A 359 5.09 18.79 -5.16
N LYS A 360 6.03 18.98 -6.11
CA LYS A 360 5.76 19.63 -7.41
C LYS A 360 5.40 18.61 -8.47
N VAL A 361 4.69 19.07 -9.51
CA VAL A 361 4.30 18.27 -10.68
C VAL A 361 5.47 18.16 -11.65
N TYR A 362 5.81 16.94 -12.07
CA TYR A 362 6.89 16.66 -13.03
C TYR A 362 6.41 16.01 -14.32
N ASP A 363 5.24 15.37 -14.29
CA ASP A 363 4.53 14.89 -15.46
C ASP A 363 3.03 15.06 -15.26
N SER A 364 2.31 15.31 -16.35
CA SER A 364 0.85 15.50 -16.31
C SER A 364 0.22 15.27 -17.68
N PHE A 365 -1.07 14.94 -17.65
CA PHE A 365 -1.92 14.93 -18.83
C PHE A 365 -3.37 15.23 -18.46
N THR A 366 -4.15 15.63 -19.46
CA THR A 366 -5.59 15.85 -19.34
C THR A 366 -6.35 14.91 -20.27
N ILE A 367 -7.53 14.48 -19.84
CA ILE A 367 -8.53 13.82 -20.68
C ILE A 367 -9.74 14.74 -20.72
N SER A 368 -10.06 15.25 -21.91
CA SER A 368 -11.26 16.04 -22.20
C SER A 368 -12.14 15.27 -23.19
N ARG A 369 -13.26 14.72 -22.72
CA ARG A 369 -14.17 13.93 -23.56
C ARG A 369 -15.58 13.92 -22.99
N ASP A 370 -16.56 13.66 -23.86
CA ASP A 370 -17.96 13.53 -23.47
C ASP A 370 -18.38 12.05 -23.36
N TYR A 371 -19.56 11.80 -22.80
CA TYR A 371 -20.13 10.45 -22.72
C TYR A 371 -20.23 9.75 -24.10
N ARG A 372 -20.51 10.50 -25.18
CA ARG A 372 -20.55 9.95 -26.55
C ARG A 372 -19.20 9.37 -27.00
N ASP A 373 -18.09 9.93 -26.51
CA ASP A 373 -16.75 9.45 -26.86
C ASP A 373 -16.48 8.12 -26.16
N ILE A 374 -17.00 7.94 -24.95
CA ILE A 374 -17.00 6.65 -24.24
C ILE A 374 -17.88 5.63 -24.97
N LEU A 375 -18.96 6.02 -25.64
CA LEU A 375 -19.81 5.10 -26.41
C LEU A 375 -19.25 4.74 -27.79
N THR A 376 -18.41 5.60 -28.39
CA THR A 376 -17.85 5.41 -29.74
C THR A 376 -17.10 4.09 -29.87
N CYS A 377 -17.42 3.28 -30.86
CA CYS A 377 -16.71 2.02 -31.09
C CYS A 377 -15.21 2.20 -31.29
N THR A 378 -14.43 1.33 -30.67
CA THR A 378 -12.97 1.23 -30.86
C THR A 378 -12.63 -0.23 -31.17
N VAL A 379 -11.38 -0.51 -31.56
CA VAL A 379 -10.92 -1.88 -31.80
C VAL A 379 -11.24 -2.76 -30.58
N ASP A 380 -11.84 -3.93 -30.82
CA ASP A 380 -12.30 -4.90 -29.81
C ASP A 380 -13.24 -4.35 -28.72
N SER A 381 -13.85 -3.20 -28.97
CA SER A 381 -14.83 -2.56 -28.09
C SER A 381 -15.94 -1.92 -28.91
N CYS A 382 -16.70 -2.75 -29.61
CA CYS A 382 -17.90 -2.37 -30.32
C CYS A 382 -19.03 -3.37 -30.00
N PRO A 383 -20.10 -2.95 -29.30
CA PRO A 383 -21.22 -3.83 -28.99
C PRO A 383 -21.90 -4.38 -30.25
N GLU A 384 -22.51 -5.57 -30.13
CA GLU A 384 -23.33 -6.14 -31.21
C GLU A 384 -24.48 -5.19 -31.58
N VAL A 385 -24.71 -5.02 -32.88
CA VAL A 385 -25.79 -4.21 -33.43
C VAL A 385 -26.79 -5.08 -34.18
N THR A 386 -28.09 -4.78 -34.06
CA THR A 386 -29.12 -5.48 -34.82
C THR A 386 -29.42 -4.73 -36.13
N LEU A 387 -29.65 -5.46 -37.22
CA LEU A 387 -29.99 -4.87 -38.53
C LEU A 387 -31.32 -4.08 -38.52
N ALA A 388 -32.18 -4.28 -37.51
CA ALA A 388 -33.41 -3.51 -37.35
C ALA A 388 -33.14 -2.01 -37.07
N GLN A 389 -31.97 -1.66 -36.51
CA GLN A 389 -31.55 -0.28 -36.26
C GLN A 389 -31.00 0.44 -37.50
N TYR A 390 -30.77 -0.27 -38.62
CA TYR A 390 -30.20 0.27 -39.85
C TYR A 390 -31.23 0.72 -40.91
N CYS A 391 -32.54 0.56 -40.66
CA CYS A 391 -33.59 0.99 -41.60
C CYS A 391 -33.77 2.52 -41.72
N TYR A 392 -32.86 3.33 -41.15
CA TYR A 392 -32.86 4.79 -41.30
C TYR A 392 -31.51 5.38 -41.73
N SER A 393 -30.62 4.61 -42.37
CA SER A 393 -29.54 5.19 -43.19
C SER A 393 -28.70 4.09 -43.85
N ALA A 394 -29.04 3.75 -45.10
CA ALA A 394 -28.10 3.42 -46.19
C ALA A 394 -28.83 2.56 -47.23
N SER A 395 -29.14 3.17 -48.38
CA SER A 395 -29.39 2.47 -49.64
C SER A 395 -28.16 2.64 -50.53
N PHE A 396 -27.86 1.60 -51.32
CA PHE A 396 -26.80 1.44 -52.36
C PHE A 396 -25.42 1.02 -51.85
N ALA A 397 -24.73 -0.01 -52.36
CA ALA A 397 -25.00 -0.96 -53.46
C ALA A 397 -24.13 -2.24 -53.26
N VAL A 398 -24.56 -3.35 -53.88
CA VAL A 398 -23.93 -4.70 -53.89
C VAL A 398 -23.32 -4.98 -55.26
N GLU A 399 -22.17 -5.66 -55.30
CA GLU A 399 -21.74 -6.79 -56.19
C GLU A 399 -20.19 -6.85 -56.26
N SER A 400 -19.52 -7.82 -55.62
CA SER A 400 -19.15 -9.20 -56.05
C SER A 400 -17.96 -9.29 -57.02
N ILE A 401 -16.90 -10.04 -56.67
CA ILE A 401 -16.14 -11.00 -57.53
C ILE A 401 -15.44 -12.07 -56.62
N PHE A 402 -15.49 -13.33 -57.06
CA PHE A 402 -14.98 -14.57 -56.46
C PHE A 402 -13.56 -14.98 -56.96
N GLY A 403 -12.87 -15.84 -56.16
CA GLY A 403 -11.87 -16.85 -56.59
C GLY A 403 -10.46 -16.65 -56.02
N GLY A 404 -9.73 -17.62 -55.45
CA GLY A 404 -9.94 -19.05 -55.18
C GLY A 404 -8.72 -19.71 -54.49
N MET A 405 -8.94 -20.93 -53.96
CA MET A 405 -8.00 -22.06 -53.73
C MET A 405 -6.98 -22.11 -52.56
N ARG A 406 -7.35 -22.91 -51.54
CA ARG A 406 -6.72 -24.14 -50.98
C ARG A 406 -5.19 -24.30 -50.86
N GLY A 407 -4.75 -24.67 -49.65
CA GLY A 407 -3.60 -25.55 -49.37
C GLY A 407 -3.48 -25.92 -47.89
N LEU A 408 -3.67 -27.21 -47.54
CA LEU A 408 -3.41 -27.80 -46.21
C LEU A 408 -1.94 -28.27 -46.10
N ASN A 409 -1.36 -28.28 -44.88
CA ASN A 409 -0.76 -29.50 -44.31
C ASN A 409 -0.43 -29.39 -42.80
N PHE A 410 -0.58 -30.54 -42.14
CA PHE A 410 -0.44 -30.86 -40.70
C PHE A 410 0.94 -31.49 -40.37
N ILE A 411 1.14 -31.76 -39.06
CA ILE A 411 2.11 -32.67 -38.36
C ILE A 411 3.26 -31.92 -37.65
N SER A 412 3.74 -32.23 -36.42
CA SER A 412 3.26 -32.75 -35.12
C SER A 412 4.51 -33.04 -34.26
N LEU A 413 4.45 -32.76 -32.95
CA LEU A 413 5.21 -33.35 -31.80
C LEU A 413 6.77 -33.25 -31.80
N ALA A 414 7.53 -33.26 -30.69
CA ALA A 414 7.31 -33.19 -29.25
C ALA A 414 8.71 -33.16 -28.55
N ILE A 415 8.85 -32.32 -27.52
CA ILE A 415 9.35 -32.61 -26.16
C ILE A 415 10.87 -32.95 -25.88
N PHE A 416 11.32 -32.35 -24.75
CA PHE A 416 12.40 -32.66 -23.77
C PHE A 416 13.81 -32.08 -24.00
N LEU A 417 14.20 -31.11 -23.15
CA LEU A 417 15.04 -31.42 -21.99
C LEU A 417 15.08 -30.29 -20.94
N VAL A 418 14.85 -30.70 -19.70
CA VAL A 418 15.07 -30.01 -18.43
C VAL A 418 16.56 -30.03 -18.09
N LEU A 419 17.14 -28.93 -17.62
CA LEU A 419 18.15 -28.89 -16.55
C LEU A 419 18.47 -27.45 -16.14
N THR A 420 17.91 -27.08 -14.99
CA THR A 420 18.53 -26.32 -13.89
C THR A 420 19.53 -25.21 -14.21
N THR A 421 19.13 -23.98 -13.95
CA THR A 421 20.02 -22.98 -13.35
C THR A 421 19.31 -22.36 -12.16
N LEU A 422 19.87 -22.59 -10.98
CA LEU A 422 19.55 -21.88 -9.74
C LEU A 422 19.64 -20.38 -10.02
N GLN A 423 18.52 -19.68 -9.95
CA GLN A 423 18.53 -18.23 -9.82
C GLN A 423 19.03 -17.93 -8.41
N GLU A 424 20.20 -17.32 -8.35
CA GLU A 424 20.71 -16.69 -7.15
C GLU A 424 19.66 -15.68 -6.69
N ALA A 425 19.02 -15.96 -5.56
CA ALA A 425 18.28 -14.96 -4.83
C ALA A 425 19.26 -13.81 -4.57
N TRP A 426 18.99 -12.66 -5.17
CA TRP A 426 19.67 -11.43 -4.79
C TRP A 426 19.46 -11.24 -3.30
N SER A 427 20.52 -11.46 -2.53
CA SER A 427 20.56 -11.15 -1.11
C SER A 427 20.41 -9.65 -0.99
N HIS A 428 19.20 -9.20 -0.70
CA HIS A 428 18.93 -7.83 -0.26
C HIS A 428 19.94 -7.46 0.84
N GLY A 429 20.47 -6.24 0.76
CA GLY A 429 21.56 -5.75 1.62
C GLY A 429 21.32 -6.02 3.11
N ASP A 430 22.40 -6.27 3.85
CA ASP A 430 22.34 -6.70 5.25
C ASP A 430 21.43 -5.80 6.11
N GLN A 431 20.36 -6.40 6.61
CA GLN A 431 19.29 -5.83 7.44
C GLN A 431 19.84 -5.21 8.76
N PRO A 432 19.46 -3.98 9.16
CA PRO A 432 20.07 -3.29 10.31
C PRO A 432 19.92 -4.03 11.64
N LEU A 433 18.72 -4.54 11.95
CA LEU A 433 18.48 -5.29 13.18
C LEU A 433 18.97 -6.76 13.10
N SER A 434 19.09 -7.36 11.91
CA SER A 434 19.67 -8.72 11.78
C SER A 434 21.18 -8.74 12.08
N LYS A 435 21.85 -7.59 11.92
CA LYS A 435 23.25 -7.39 12.36
C LYS A 435 23.39 -7.50 13.86
N ILE A 436 22.30 -7.35 14.63
CA ILE A 436 22.32 -7.55 16.07
C ILE A 436 22.35 -9.04 16.37
N GLY A 437 23.51 -9.52 16.81
CA GLY A 437 23.68 -10.83 17.43
C GLY A 437 23.02 -10.89 18.81
N ILE A 438 21.71 -10.60 18.91
CA ILE A 438 20.99 -10.54 20.19
C ILE A 438 21.03 -11.87 20.93
N HIS A 439 21.03 -12.98 20.17
CA HIS A 439 21.23 -14.33 20.67
C HIS A 439 22.63 -14.59 21.26
N LYS A 440 23.62 -13.72 20.99
CA LYS A 440 24.95 -13.70 21.60
C LYS A 440 25.07 -12.64 22.69
N ALA A 441 24.00 -11.89 22.96
CA ALA A 441 24.07 -10.77 23.87
C ALA A 441 24.34 -11.25 25.29
N THR A 442 25.33 -10.66 25.95
CA THR A 442 25.68 -11.00 27.34
C THR A 442 25.36 -9.84 28.27
N VAL A 443 25.14 -10.15 29.55
CA VAL A 443 24.90 -9.12 30.58
C VAL A 443 26.24 -8.72 31.21
N ASP A 444 26.61 -7.45 31.08
CA ASP A 444 27.86 -6.87 31.62
C ASP A 444 27.54 -5.50 32.26
N LEU A 445 26.58 -5.52 33.19
CA LEU A 445 26.08 -4.30 33.83
C LEU A 445 27.21 -3.59 34.59
N ASN A 446 27.35 -2.29 34.34
CA ASN A 446 28.34 -1.47 35.02
C ASN A 446 27.66 -0.45 35.92
N HIS A 447 27.99 -0.46 37.22
CA HIS A 447 27.46 0.46 38.22
C HIS A 447 27.71 1.95 37.93
N ASP A 448 28.77 2.28 37.18
CA ASP A 448 29.10 3.66 36.78
C ASP A 448 28.42 4.07 35.46
N ALA A 449 27.83 3.12 34.74
CA ALA A 449 27.07 3.39 33.52
C ALA A 449 25.59 3.62 33.85
N TYR A 450 24.94 4.50 33.09
CA TYR A 450 23.52 4.75 33.25
C TYR A 450 22.85 5.09 31.93
N VAL A 451 21.54 4.84 31.88
CA VAL A 451 20.60 5.44 30.93
C VAL A 451 19.45 6.01 31.75
N LYS A 452 19.05 7.24 31.49
CA LYS A 452 17.92 7.91 32.15
C LYS A 452 16.98 8.40 31.08
N ALA A 453 15.72 8.01 31.18
CA ALA A 453 14.68 8.38 30.24
C ALA A 453 13.70 9.39 30.89
N SER A 454 13.42 10.47 30.18
CA SER A 454 12.50 11.52 30.63
C SER A 454 11.65 12.07 29.47
N PRO A 455 10.37 12.39 29.70
CA PRO A 455 9.60 12.12 30.93
C PRO A 455 9.34 10.61 31.13
N SER A 456 8.98 10.19 32.35
CA SER A 456 8.64 8.80 32.66
C SER A 456 7.20 8.43 32.28
N VAL A 457 6.35 9.43 32.02
CA VAL A 457 4.96 9.26 31.59
C VAL A 457 4.71 10.11 30.35
N LEU A 458 4.21 9.48 29.28
CA LEU A 458 3.85 10.07 27.99
C LEU A 458 2.32 10.12 27.81
N GLY A 459 1.82 10.87 26.83
CA GLY A 459 0.41 10.93 26.46
C GLY A 459 -0.49 11.62 27.48
N LEU A 460 0.06 12.50 28.33
CA LEU A 460 -0.70 13.23 29.36
C LEU A 460 -1.78 14.16 28.76
N LYS A 461 -1.66 14.53 27.47
CA LYS A 461 -2.67 15.30 26.74
C LYS A 461 -3.31 14.45 25.62
N GLU A 462 -3.48 13.15 25.88
CA GLU A 462 -4.09 12.17 24.97
C GLU A 462 -3.30 11.90 23.68
N GLN A 463 -2.02 12.31 23.62
CA GLN A 463 -1.17 11.99 22.47
C GLN A 463 -0.83 10.50 22.45
N THR A 464 -0.86 9.93 21.25
CA THR A 464 -0.53 8.53 20.97
C THR A 464 0.90 8.36 20.45
N THR A 465 1.60 9.48 20.21
CA THR A 465 2.99 9.57 19.76
C THR A 465 3.68 10.72 20.47
N GLU A 466 4.80 10.49 21.13
CA GLU A 466 5.51 11.52 21.89
C GLU A 466 7.03 11.29 21.94
N TRP A 467 7.79 12.36 22.12
CA TRP A 467 9.26 12.33 22.20
C TRP A 467 9.72 12.03 23.63
N VAL A 468 10.63 11.06 23.75
CA VAL A 468 11.38 10.78 24.97
C VAL A 468 12.83 11.23 24.81
N THR A 469 13.37 11.74 25.90
CA THR A 469 14.75 12.19 26.03
C THR A 469 15.54 11.17 26.85
N LEU A 470 16.63 10.67 26.27
CA LEU A 470 17.59 9.81 26.94
C LEU A 470 18.86 10.58 27.26
N GLU A 471 19.30 10.50 28.51
CA GLU A 471 20.64 10.89 28.95
C GLU A 471 21.38 9.62 29.38
N TYR A 472 22.58 9.40 28.87
CA TYR A 472 23.32 8.18 29.15
C TYR A 472 24.81 8.42 29.33
N SER A 473 25.44 7.54 30.10
CA SER A 473 26.87 7.51 30.29
C SER A 473 27.42 6.10 30.36
N SER A 474 28.63 5.92 29.83
CA SER A 474 29.44 4.70 29.97
C SER A 474 30.87 5.09 30.37
N PRO A 475 31.48 4.43 31.36
CA PRO A 475 32.87 4.66 31.73
C PRO A 475 33.86 4.06 30.71
N LYS A 476 33.39 3.17 29.83
CA LYS A 476 34.18 2.56 28.76
C LYS A 476 33.45 2.77 27.42
N PRO A 477 33.32 4.04 26.98
CA PRO A 477 32.54 4.32 25.78
C PRO A 477 33.25 3.84 24.53
N SER A 478 32.46 3.43 23.56
CA SER A 478 32.95 3.08 22.23
C SER A 478 32.08 3.68 21.13
N ALA A 479 32.65 3.83 19.94
CA ALA A 479 31.91 4.34 18.77
C ALA A 479 30.84 3.37 18.27
N ASP A 480 30.94 2.10 18.66
CA ASP A 480 29.99 1.04 18.34
C ASP A 480 28.96 0.79 19.46
N ASP A 481 28.96 1.61 20.52
CA ASP A 481 27.91 1.55 21.54
C ASP A 481 26.57 2.00 20.94
N TRP A 482 25.48 1.38 21.38
CA TRP A 482 24.16 1.61 20.84
C TRP A 482 23.08 1.46 21.92
N ILE A 483 21.93 2.10 21.69
CA ILE A 483 20.78 2.06 22.59
C ILE A 483 19.64 1.35 21.88
N GLY A 484 19.17 0.25 22.46
CA GLY A 484 17.98 -0.46 22.02
C GLY A 484 16.73 -0.01 22.78
N VAL A 485 15.62 0.09 22.06
CA VAL A 485 14.29 0.34 22.64
C VAL A 485 13.57 -0.99 22.80
N PHE A 486 13.02 -1.25 23.98
CA PHE A 486 12.32 -2.50 24.30
C PHE A 486 10.90 -2.19 24.80
N SER A 487 9.93 -2.93 24.28
CA SER A 487 8.55 -2.95 24.75
C SER A 487 8.00 -4.37 24.66
N PRO A 488 7.59 -5.00 25.78
CA PRO A 488 7.54 -4.47 27.16
C PRO A 488 8.91 -4.09 27.74
N ALA A 489 8.90 -3.28 28.80
CA ALA A 489 10.13 -2.84 29.47
C ALA A 489 10.92 -3.97 30.14
N ASN A 490 10.29 -5.11 30.41
CA ASN A 490 10.94 -6.27 30.99
C ASN A 490 11.38 -7.26 29.90
N PHE A 491 12.61 -7.09 29.41
CA PHE A 491 13.20 -7.90 28.34
C PHE A 491 14.22 -8.95 28.85
N TYR A 492 14.32 -9.16 30.17
CA TYR A 492 15.26 -10.10 30.78
C TYR A 492 14.81 -11.58 30.64
N SER A 493 15.80 -12.47 30.45
CA SER A 493 15.69 -13.91 30.17
C SER A 493 14.85 -14.77 31.11
N SER A 494 14.52 -14.30 32.31
CA SER A 494 13.70 -15.04 33.28
C SER A 494 12.23 -15.18 32.86
N THR A 495 11.81 -14.50 31.78
CA THR A 495 10.43 -14.49 31.27
C THR A 495 10.23 -15.17 29.90
N CYS A 496 11.30 -15.68 29.29
CA CYS A 496 11.23 -16.36 27.98
C CYS A 496 11.38 -17.88 28.13
N PRO A 497 10.38 -18.70 27.76
CA PRO A 497 10.49 -20.15 27.82
C PRO A 497 11.59 -20.69 26.89
N GLN A 498 12.31 -21.72 27.33
CA GLN A 498 13.35 -22.41 26.53
C GLN A 498 12.72 -23.10 25.30
N GLU A 499 13.11 -22.71 24.10
CA GLU A 499 12.77 -23.47 22.87
C GLU A 499 13.69 -24.69 22.66
N LYS A 500 14.92 -24.70 23.21
CA LYS A 500 15.88 -25.83 23.12
C LYS A 500 16.75 -25.98 24.37
N PRO A 501 17.18 -27.22 24.75
CA PRO A 501 18.00 -27.47 25.95
C PRO A 501 19.46 -26.95 25.90
N THR A 502 19.95 -26.56 24.72
CA THR A 502 21.39 -26.28 24.49
C THR A 502 21.78 -24.80 24.55
N VAL A 503 20.96 -23.96 25.18
CA VAL A 503 21.17 -22.51 25.24
C VAL A 503 21.56 -22.11 26.67
N TYR A 504 22.77 -21.57 26.87
CA TYR A 504 23.32 -21.20 28.18
C TYR A 504 23.08 -19.71 28.51
N PRO A 505 22.46 -19.37 29.65
CA PRO A 505 22.27 -17.98 30.13
C PRO A 505 23.56 -17.28 30.61
N PRO A 506 23.57 -15.94 30.74
CA PRO A 506 22.48 -15.00 30.45
C PRO A 506 22.50 -14.53 29.00
N LEU A 507 21.39 -14.75 28.28
CA LEU A 507 21.16 -14.23 26.93
C LEU A 507 19.92 -13.35 26.91
N LEU A 508 19.90 -12.30 26.10
CA LEU A 508 18.69 -11.51 25.86
C LEU A 508 17.80 -12.25 24.85
N CYS A 509 16.57 -12.56 25.27
CA CYS A 509 15.64 -13.37 24.46
C CYS A 509 14.71 -12.52 23.57
N SER A 510 14.67 -11.21 23.80
CA SER A 510 13.85 -10.27 23.02
C SER A 510 14.76 -9.34 22.22
N ALA A 511 14.48 -9.20 20.93
CA ALA A 511 15.11 -8.18 20.11
C ALA A 511 14.52 -6.79 20.44
N PRO A 512 15.29 -5.70 20.31
CA PRO A 512 14.74 -4.35 20.40
C PRO A 512 13.78 -4.09 19.23
N ILE A 513 12.78 -3.23 19.45
CA ILE A 513 11.86 -2.78 18.38
C ILE A 513 12.55 -1.85 17.39
N LYS A 514 13.52 -1.06 17.87
CA LYS A 514 14.40 -0.19 17.10
C LYS A 514 15.65 0.13 17.92
N TYR A 515 16.69 0.64 17.27
CA TYR A 515 17.91 1.05 17.96
C TYR A 515 18.56 2.28 17.33
N GLN A 516 19.46 2.91 18.07
CA GLN A 516 20.29 4.00 17.56
C GLN A 516 21.68 3.95 18.19
N PHE A 517 22.70 4.35 17.44
CA PHE A 517 24.06 4.46 17.97
C PHE A 517 24.17 5.58 19.02
N ALA A 518 24.95 5.31 20.06
CA ALA A 518 25.16 6.25 21.18
C ALA A 518 25.87 7.54 20.75
N ASN A 519 26.55 7.54 19.60
CA ASN A 519 27.21 8.71 19.04
C ASN A 519 26.34 9.53 18.06
N TYR A 520 25.12 9.08 17.75
CA TYR A 520 24.27 9.67 16.69
C TYR A 520 24.00 11.16 16.93
N SER A 521 23.38 11.52 18.07
CA SER A 521 23.17 12.91 18.46
C SER A 521 24.30 13.47 19.32
N SER A 522 25.31 12.64 19.63
CA SER A 522 26.43 12.97 20.52
C SER A 522 27.77 12.52 19.92
N PRO A 523 28.30 13.21 18.88
CA PRO A 523 29.47 12.74 18.14
C PRO A 523 30.75 12.53 18.98
N LYS A 524 30.85 13.21 20.13
CA LYS A 524 31.97 13.10 21.09
C LYS A 524 31.79 12.01 22.15
N TYR A 525 30.72 11.21 22.09
CA TYR A 525 30.41 10.17 23.08
C TYR A 525 31.58 9.23 23.34
N LYS A 526 32.33 8.84 22.31
CA LYS A 526 33.53 7.99 22.42
C LYS A 526 34.60 8.60 23.35
N ASP A 527 34.70 9.92 23.41
CA ASP A 527 35.73 10.61 24.19
C ASP A 527 35.22 10.98 25.59
N THR A 528 33.94 11.34 25.70
CA THR A 528 33.35 11.85 26.95
C THR A 528 32.68 10.78 27.80
N GLY A 529 32.29 9.68 27.17
CA GLY A 529 31.41 8.67 27.77
C GLY A 529 30.05 9.19 28.15
N LYS A 530 29.62 10.34 27.63
CA LYS A 530 28.33 10.98 27.94
C LYS A 530 27.64 11.36 26.66
N GLY A 531 26.36 11.04 26.58
CA GLY A 531 25.55 11.32 25.42
C GLY A 531 24.10 11.60 25.76
N TYR A 532 23.41 12.05 24.73
CA TYR A 532 22.02 12.42 24.74
C TYR A 532 21.38 11.94 23.44
N LEU A 533 20.15 11.45 23.52
CA LEU A 533 19.37 10.99 22.36
C LEU A 533 17.90 11.35 22.54
N LYS A 534 17.24 11.79 21.47
CA LYS A 534 15.77 11.90 21.42
C LYS A 534 15.23 10.79 20.56
N LEU A 535 14.25 10.07 21.11
CA LEU A 535 13.53 9.02 20.41
C LEU A 535 12.05 9.36 20.40
N GLN A 536 11.35 9.04 19.32
CA GLN A 536 9.91 9.14 19.23
C GLN A 536 9.30 7.77 19.58
N LEU A 537 8.38 7.75 20.54
CA LEU A 537 7.65 6.54 20.91
C LEU A 537 6.20 6.67 20.46
N ILE A 538 5.65 5.55 19.99
CA ILE A 538 4.22 5.37 19.76
C ILE A 538 3.64 4.54 20.91
N ASN A 539 2.37 4.73 21.25
CA ASN A 539 1.68 3.96 22.28
C ASN A 539 1.52 2.50 21.84
N GLN A 540 2.51 1.67 22.16
CA GLN A 540 2.52 0.25 21.87
C GLN A 540 1.80 -0.61 22.91
N ARG A 541 0.95 0.00 23.75
CA ARG A 541 0.13 -0.65 24.79
C ARG A 541 0.90 -1.36 25.90
N SER A 542 2.20 -1.11 25.99
CA SER A 542 3.07 -1.57 27.07
C SER A 542 4.05 -0.45 27.44
N ASP A 543 4.66 -0.60 28.60
CA ASP A 543 5.80 0.21 29.01
C ASP A 543 7.03 -0.01 28.11
N PHE A 544 7.98 0.91 28.24
CA PHE A 544 9.24 0.96 27.51
C PHE A 544 10.41 1.00 28.48
N SER A 545 11.51 0.40 28.06
CA SER A 545 12.84 0.64 28.64
C SER A 545 13.89 0.77 27.54
N PHE A 546 14.99 1.39 27.90
CA PHE A 546 16.12 1.64 27.00
C PHE A 546 17.34 0.95 27.57
N ALA A 547 18.05 0.22 26.72
CA ALA A 547 19.24 -0.50 27.11
C ALA A 547 20.45 -0.03 26.31
N LEU A 548 21.51 0.35 27.01
CA LEU A 548 22.80 0.70 26.43
C LEU A 548 23.64 -0.56 26.29
N PHE A 549 24.13 -0.77 25.07
CA PHE A 549 24.97 -1.89 24.69
C PHE A 549 26.35 -1.42 24.26
N SER A 550 27.36 -2.24 24.54
CA SER A 550 28.72 -2.13 24.00
C SER A 550 29.11 -3.40 23.23
N GLY A 551 30.29 -3.43 22.60
CA GLY A 551 30.76 -4.60 21.84
C GLY A 551 30.13 -4.73 20.45
N GLY A 552 29.53 -3.64 19.97
CA GLY A 552 28.89 -3.54 18.66
C GLY A 552 27.63 -4.37 18.53
N LEU A 553 27.15 -4.52 17.30
CA LEU A 553 25.95 -5.29 16.99
C LEU A 553 26.23 -6.81 17.02
N SER A 554 27.45 -7.25 16.67
CA SER A 554 27.77 -8.67 16.51
C SER A 554 27.94 -9.45 17.83
N ASN A 555 28.47 -8.82 18.88
CA ASN A 555 28.67 -9.43 20.21
C ASN A 555 28.23 -8.47 21.32
N PRO A 556 26.93 -8.14 21.38
CA PRO A 556 26.44 -7.06 22.22
C PRO A 556 26.56 -7.40 23.71
N LYS A 557 26.93 -6.40 24.51
CA LYS A 557 27.04 -6.50 25.96
C LYS A 557 26.13 -5.47 26.59
N LEU A 558 25.14 -5.91 27.37
CA LEU A 558 24.22 -5.02 28.07
C LEU A 558 24.95 -4.31 29.22
N VAL A 559 25.13 -2.99 29.11
CA VAL A 559 25.92 -2.18 30.04
C VAL A 559 25.05 -1.44 31.06
N ALA A 560 23.90 -0.92 30.63
CA ALA A 560 22.97 -0.20 31.49
C ALA A 560 21.54 -0.30 30.97
N VAL A 561 20.56 -0.20 31.89
CA VAL A 561 19.11 -0.18 31.58
C VAL A 561 18.48 1.04 32.24
N SER A 562 17.56 1.69 31.53
CA SER A 562 16.88 2.88 32.02
C SER A 562 15.78 2.58 33.04
N ASN A 563 15.26 3.65 33.65
CA ASN A 563 13.92 3.63 34.22
C ASN A 563 12.87 3.28 33.16
N GLN A 564 11.71 2.82 33.63
CA GLN A 564 10.56 2.59 32.76
C GLN A 564 9.93 3.91 32.30
N VAL A 565 9.40 3.89 31.08
CA VAL A 565 8.58 4.94 30.50
C VAL A 565 7.25 4.33 30.07
N ALA A 566 6.12 4.93 30.43
CA ALA A 566 4.80 4.42 30.06
C ALA A 566 3.92 5.53 29.48
N PHE A 567 2.96 5.16 28.63
CA PHE A 567 1.87 6.07 28.29
C PHE A 567 0.88 6.14 29.47
N ALA A 568 0.31 7.31 29.72
CA ALA A 568 -0.70 7.52 30.77
C ALA A 568 -1.95 6.65 30.55
N ASN A 569 -2.25 6.34 29.29
CA ASN A 569 -3.37 5.48 28.91
C ASN A 569 -2.93 4.44 27.86
N PRO A 570 -2.24 3.36 28.27
CA PRO A 570 -1.74 2.36 27.34
C PRO A 570 -2.87 1.56 26.66
N ASN A 571 -4.06 1.53 27.27
CA ASN A 571 -5.24 0.84 26.76
C ASN A 571 -6.14 1.73 25.90
N ALA A 572 -5.71 2.95 25.57
CA ALA A 572 -6.45 3.81 24.66
C ALA A 572 -6.64 3.11 23.30
N PRO A 573 -7.81 3.25 22.65
CA PRO A 573 -7.91 2.99 21.23
C PRO A 573 -7.07 4.02 20.47
N VAL A 574 -6.25 3.57 19.53
CA VAL A 574 -5.25 4.39 18.83
C VAL A 574 -5.31 4.20 17.32
N TYR A 575 -4.79 5.17 16.58
CA TYR A 575 -4.56 5.14 15.14
C TYR A 575 -5.80 4.79 14.28
N PRO A 576 -6.93 5.52 14.42
CA PRO A 576 -8.09 5.26 13.57
C PRO A 576 -7.77 5.47 12.09
N ARG A 577 -8.43 4.66 11.27
CA ARG A 577 -8.31 4.68 9.82
C ARG A 577 -9.69 4.59 9.21
N LEU A 578 -9.98 5.46 8.26
CA LEU A 578 -11.22 5.47 7.50
C LEU A 578 -11.06 4.65 6.24
N ALA A 579 -12.12 3.93 5.89
CA ALA A 579 -12.21 3.18 4.65
C ALA A 579 -13.64 3.34 4.09
N GLN A 580 -13.77 3.18 2.77
CA GLN A 580 -15.09 3.10 2.15
C GLN A 580 -15.77 1.79 2.53
N GLY A 581 -17.00 1.90 3.02
CA GLY A 581 -17.82 0.75 3.39
C GLY A 581 -18.61 0.19 2.20
N LYS A 582 -18.80 -1.13 2.15
CA LYS A 582 -19.60 -1.80 1.10
C LYS A 582 -21.01 -1.21 0.96
N GLN A 583 -21.66 -0.90 2.09
CA GLN A 583 -23.01 -0.33 2.09
C GLN A 583 -23.06 1.07 1.49
N TRP A 584 -22.02 1.91 1.62
CA TRP A 584 -21.98 3.21 0.96
C TRP A 584 -22.16 3.08 -0.56
N ASN A 585 -21.62 2.00 -1.13
CA ASN A 585 -21.78 1.67 -2.55
C ASN A 585 -23.18 1.07 -2.85
N GLU A 586 -23.77 0.30 -1.92
CA GLU A 586 -25.05 -0.42 -2.11
C GLU A 586 -26.33 0.38 -1.79
N THR A 587 -26.31 1.34 -0.85
CA THR A 587 -27.52 2.09 -0.42
C THR A 587 -28.19 2.83 -1.58
N ILE A 588 -27.42 3.05 -2.64
CA ILE A 588 -27.78 3.86 -3.79
C ILE A 588 -28.56 3.06 -4.84
N ASN A 589 -28.23 1.78 -5.02
CA ASN A 589 -29.00 0.90 -5.90
C ASN A 589 -30.43 0.68 -5.38
N LYS A 590 -30.66 0.71 -4.06
CA LYS A 590 -32.01 0.55 -3.47
C LYS A 590 -32.85 1.84 -3.47
N ALA A 591 -32.24 3.02 -3.32
CA ALA A 591 -32.97 4.28 -3.35
C ALA A 591 -33.61 4.57 -4.72
N GLN A 592 -33.02 4.08 -5.83
CA GLN A 592 -33.58 4.24 -7.18
C GLN A 592 -34.69 3.24 -7.54
N VAL A 593 -34.78 2.09 -6.85
CA VAL A 593 -35.91 1.15 -7.04
C VAL A 593 -37.17 1.63 -6.30
N SER A 594 -37.01 2.33 -5.17
CA SER A 594 -38.13 2.82 -4.36
C SER A 594 -38.88 4.01 -4.95
N THR A 595 -38.30 4.80 -5.84
CA THR A 595 -38.96 5.97 -6.44
C THR A 595 -39.81 5.64 -7.66
N LYS A 596 -39.72 4.43 -8.23
CA LYS A 596 -40.59 3.96 -9.33
C LYS A 596 -41.94 3.37 -8.89
N HIS A 597 -42.21 3.21 -7.58
CA HIS A 597 -43.43 2.55 -7.09
C HIS A 597 -44.34 3.40 -6.18
N LYS A 598 -44.15 4.73 -6.11
CA LYS A 598 -45.11 5.64 -5.44
C LYS A 598 -45.67 6.69 -6.39
N LEU A 599 -46.42 6.21 -7.39
CA LEU A 599 -47.52 6.98 -7.96
C LEU A 599 -48.79 6.63 -7.16
N ILE A 600 -48.92 7.22 -5.98
CA ILE A 600 -50.19 7.24 -5.25
C ILE A 600 -51.01 8.38 -5.84
N ARG A 601 -52.07 8.01 -6.56
CA ARG A 601 -53.13 8.91 -7.02
C ARG A 601 -53.68 9.69 -5.83
N PHE A 602 -53.58 11.01 -5.90
CA PHE A 602 -54.52 11.93 -5.27
C PHE A 602 -55.11 12.79 -6.37
N PHE A 603 -56.36 12.53 -6.75
CA PHE A 603 -57.28 13.56 -7.20
C PHE A 603 -58.63 13.27 -6.55
N SER A 604 -59.22 14.36 -6.06
CA SER A 604 -60.46 14.54 -5.30
C SER A 604 -61.66 13.75 -5.77
#